data_AF-B7P948-F1
#
_entry.id   AF-B7P948-F1
#
_cell.length_a   1.000
_cell.length_b   1.000
_cell.length_c   1.000
_cell.angle_alpha   90.00
_cell.angle_beta   90.00
_cell.angle_gamma   90.00
#
_symmetry.space_group_name_H-M   'P 1'
#
loop_
_entity.id
_entity.type
_entity.pdbx_description
1 polymer ?
#
loop_
_entity_poly.entity_id
_entity_poly.type
_entity_poly.pdbx_seq_one_letter_code
_entity_poly.pdbx_strand_id
1 'polypeptide(L)'
;MLEQSINDLCKTVQSLEIQSQSTDVSDEDEWKVRYYTQVEVNEQLEHQRDWLKRRAEAARVNNREGLTEYLADLDLDSLTENQLVRYLKQLEKDRNAVHNEIRDTEWKLDQESKAFHKFNDTRKAYMTEITDAMLNLESLRNRIRIVEMNEPGPLLAKCPRRLKYLYACSRSNLLPDQRILDPRKGPIRKTAAVRSLPKLAPTESPPDTTADPEA
;
A
#
# COMPACT_ATOMS: atom_id res chain seq x y z
N MET A 1 -16.85 -37.20 -44.90
CA MET A 1 -17.63 -36.21 -44.10
C MET A 1 -18.08 -36.77 -42.76
N LEU A 2 -18.76 -37.92 -42.72
CA LEU A 2 -19.20 -38.54 -41.45
C LEU A 2 -18.04 -38.96 -40.54
N GLU A 3 -16.99 -39.57 -41.10
CA GLU A 3 -15.80 -39.97 -40.32
C GLU A 3 -15.08 -38.78 -39.69
N GLN A 4 -15.06 -37.64 -40.37
CA GLN A 4 -14.51 -36.40 -39.83
C GLN A 4 -15.34 -35.90 -38.64
N SER A 5 -16.67 -35.91 -38.79
CA SER A 5 -17.60 -35.51 -37.73
C SER A 5 -17.55 -36.44 -36.52
N ILE A 6 -17.36 -37.75 -36.73
CA ILE A 6 -17.21 -38.73 -35.64
C ILE A 6 -15.88 -38.48 -34.91
N ASN A 7 -14.78 -38.25 -35.65
CA ASN A 7 -13.49 -37.92 -35.04
C ASN A 7 -13.54 -36.62 -34.24
N ASP A 8 -14.20 -35.59 -34.77
CA ASP A 8 -14.34 -34.31 -34.08
C ASP A 8 -15.21 -34.47 -32.82
N LEU A 9 -16.25 -35.30 -32.87
CA LEU A 9 -17.07 -35.64 -31.70
C LEU A 9 -16.30 -36.47 -30.67
N CYS A 10 -15.48 -37.43 -31.10
CA CYS A 10 -14.62 -38.19 -30.19
C CYS A 10 -13.61 -37.28 -29.50
N LYS A 11 -13.02 -36.32 -30.22
CA LYS A 11 -12.11 -35.33 -29.63
C LYS A 11 -12.82 -34.38 -28.67
N THR A 12 -14.05 -33.96 -28.97
CA THR A 12 -14.81 -33.08 -28.06
C THR A 12 -15.21 -33.83 -26.79
N VAL A 13 -15.66 -35.09 -26.91
CA VAL A 13 -15.95 -35.96 -25.76
C VAL A 13 -14.69 -36.16 -24.92
N GLN A 14 -13.56 -36.51 -25.54
CA GLN A 14 -12.29 -36.68 -24.83
C GLN A 14 -11.83 -35.39 -24.13
N SER A 15 -12.03 -34.23 -24.77
CA SER A 15 -11.71 -32.93 -24.17
C SER A 15 -12.61 -32.62 -22.97
N LEU A 16 -13.90 -32.97 -23.04
CA LEU A 16 -14.86 -32.80 -21.94
C LEU A 16 -14.60 -33.78 -20.79
N GLU A 17 -14.17 -35.01 -21.09
CA GLU A 17 -13.77 -35.99 -20.07
C GLU A 17 -12.52 -35.54 -19.33
N ILE A 18 -11.51 -35.05 -20.06
CA ILE A 18 -10.30 -34.43 -19.45
C ILE A 18 -10.69 -33.19 -18.65
N GLN A 19 -11.56 -32.34 -19.19
CA GLN A 19 -12.01 -31.14 -18.50
C GLN A 19 -12.77 -31.49 -17.22
N SER A 20 -13.66 -32.49 -17.24
CA SER A 20 -14.40 -32.98 -16.07
C SER A 20 -13.50 -33.63 -15.02
N GLN A 21 -12.42 -34.30 -15.43
CA GLN A 21 -11.42 -34.85 -14.51
C GLN A 21 -10.48 -33.76 -13.97
N SER A 22 -10.34 -32.66 -14.70
CA SER A 22 -9.59 -31.47 -14.30
C SER A 22 -10.41 -30.41 -13.57
N THR A 23 -11.75 -30.52 -13.59
CA THR A 23 -12.65 -29.73 -12.74
C THR A 23 -12.26 -30.09 -11.34
N ASP A 24 -11.53 -29.17 -10.75
CA ASP A 24 -10.65 -29.40 -9.64
C ASP A 24 -11.48 -29.90 -8.46
N VAL A 25 -11.13 -31.08 -7.94
CA VAL A 25 -11.64 -31.54 -6.64
C VAL A 25 -11.32 -30.48 -5.56
N SER A 26 -10.32 -29.61 -5.81
CA SER A 26 -10.05 -28.43 -5.00
C SER A 26 -11.18 -27.38 -4.98
N ASP A 27 -11.92 -27.16 -6.07
CA ASP A 27 -13.00 -26.17 -6.10
C ASP A 27 -14.22 -26.67 -5.30
N GLU A 28 -14.47 -27.98 -5.28
CA GLU A 28 -15.49 -28.64 -4.44
C GLU A 28 -15.15 -28.59 -2.94
N ASP A 29 -13.88 -28.47 -2.57
CA ASP A 29 -13.47 -28.34 -1.16
C ASP A 29 -13.30 -26.87 -0.74
N GLU A 30 -13.04 -25.96 -1.68
CA GLU A 30 -12.83 -24.55 -1.37
C GLU A 30 -14.09 -23.87 -0.82
N TRP A 31 -15.27 -24.10 -1.42
CA TRP A 31 -16.51 -23.52 -0.91
C TRP A 31 -16.83 -24.03 0.51
N LYS A 32 -16.45 -25.27 0.81
CA LYS A 32 -16.63 -25.91 2.09
C LYS A 32 -15.69 -25.32 3.15
N VAL A 33 -14.41 -25.11 2.82
CA VAL A 33 -13.44 -24.41 3.67
C VAL A 33 -13.91 -22.97 3.91
N ARG A 34 -14.31 -22.24 2.87
CA ARG A 34 -14.84 -20.87 2.99
C ARG A 34 -16.08 -20.83 3.89
N TYR A 35 -17.00 -21.80 3.74
CA TYR A 35 -18.18 -21.90 4.59
C TYR A 35 -17.79 -22.12 6.06
N TYR A 36 -16.92 -23.08 6.36
CA TYR A 36 -16.51 -23.35 7.75
C TYR A 36 -15.79 -22.17 8.38
N THR A 37 -14.85 -21.54 7.66
CA THR A 37 -14.19 -20.31 8.13
C THR A 37 -15.20 -19.19 8.37
N GLN A 38 -16.20 -19.02 7.50
CA GLN A 38 -17.23 -18.00 7.68
C GLN A 38 -18.11 -18.29 8.90
N VAL A 39 -18.47 -19.54 9.16
CA VAL A 39 -19.23 -19.96 10.35
C VAL A 39 -18.43 -19.65 11.62
N GLU A 40 -17.14 -19.99 11.64
CA GLU A 40 -16.26 -19.72 12.78
C GLU A 40 -16.10 -18.22 13.04
N VAL A 41 -15.89 -17.41 12.00
CA VAL A 41 -15.83 -15.95 12.11
C VAL A 41 -17.16 -15.39 12.63
N ASN A 42 -18.29 -15.89 12.13
CA ASN A 42 -19.60 -15.48 12.60
C ASN A 42 -19.78 -15.81 14.09
N GLU A 43 -19.43 -17.01 14.52
CA GLU A 43 -19.48 -17.41 15.93
C GLU A 43 -18.64 -16.48 16.81
N GLN A 44 -17.41 -16.16 16.39
CA GLN A 44 -16.58 -15.19 17.12
C GLN A 44 -17.22 -13.80 17.19
N LEU A 45 -17.83 -13.32 16.11
CA LEU A 45 -18.55 -12.05 16.08
C LEU A 45 -19.78 -12.06 16.99
N GLU A 46 -20.49 -13.19 17.10
CA GLU A 46 -21.60 -13.34 18.04
C GLU A 46 -21.13 -13.28 19.49
N HIS A 47 -20.04 -13.96 19.81
CA HIS A 47 -19.42 -13.87 21.14
C HIS A 47 -18.99 -12.44 21.48
N GLN A 48 -18.37 -11.74 20.53
CA GLN A 48 -17.98 -10.33 20.69
C GLN A 48 -19.19 -9.41 20.86
N ARG A 49 -20.23 -9.60 20.04
CA ARG A 49 -21.51 -8.88 20.16
C ARG A 49 -22.11 -9.07 21.53
N ASP A 50 -22.16 -10.29 22.04
CA ASP A 50 -22.78 -10.60 23.32
C ASP A 50 -21.94 -10.09 24.49
N TRP A 51 -20.61 -10.15 24.39
CA TRP A 51 -19.71 -9.51 25.35
C TRP A 51 -19.91 -7.99 25.39
N LEU A 52 -19.97 -7.33 24.23
CA LEU A 52 -20.21 -5.89 24.12
C LEU A 52 -21.59 -5.51 24.65
N LYS A 53 -22.64 -6.27 24.33
CA LYS A 53 -23.99 -6.05 24.87
C LYS A 53 -24.02 -6.16 26.39
N ARG A 54 -23.39 -7.19 26.98
CA ARG A 54 -23.29 -7.33 28.43
C ARG A 54 -22.48 -6.20 29.06
N ARG A 55 -21.38 -5.78 28.43
CA ARG A 55 -20.54 -4.65 28.89
C ARG A 55 -21.31 -3.33 28.86
N ALA A 56 -22.07 -3.09 27.79
CA ALA A 56 -22.92 -1.90 27.64
C ALA A 56 -24.07 -1.90 28.65
N GLU A 57 -24.72 -3.04 28.87
CA GLU A 57 -25.78 -3.15 29.87
C GLU A 57 -25.22 -2.98 31.29
N ALA A 58 -24.07 -3.56 31.60
CA ALA A 58 -23.39 -3.34 32.88
C ALA A 58 -23.01 -1.86 33.07
N ALA A 59 -22.55 -1.16 32.03
CA ALA A 59 -22.28 0.28 32.10
C ALA A 59 -23.56 1.12 32.25
N ARG A 60 -24.68 0.69 31.65
CA ARG A 60 -25.99 1.34 31.76
C ARG A 60 -26.57 1.16 33.17
N VAL A 61 -26.50 -0.05 33.70
CA VAL A 61 -26.86 -0.39 35.08
C VAL A 61 -25.97 0.37 36.06
N ASN A 62 -24.65 0.38 35.87
CA ASN A 62 -23.74 1.17 36.71
C ASN A 62 -24.01 2.69 36.65
N ASN A 63 -24.45 3.23 35.51
CA ASN A 63 -24.86 4.64 35.39
C ASN A 63 -26.25 4.93 35.99
N ARG A 64 -27.17 3.95 35.97
CA ARG A 64 -28.50 4.07 36.59
C ARG A 64 -28.46 3.87 38.11
N GLU A 65 -27.72 2.87 38.56
CA GLU A 65 -27.56 2.48 39.97
C GLU A 65 -26.71 3.47 40.79
N GLY A 66 -25.89 4.31 40.15
CA GLY A 66 -24.85 5.05 40.88
C GLY A 66 -25.37 6.06 41.91
N LEU A 67 -26.50 6.72 41.66
CA LEU A 67 -26.98 7.77 42.57
C LEU A 67 -28.42 8.21 42.33
N THR A 68 -28.85 8.33 41.07
CA THR A 68 -30.13 8.97 40.73
C THR A 68 -31.34 8.08 41.01
N GLU A 69 -31.24 6.77 40.77
CA GLU A 69 -32.29 5.80 41.11
C GLU A 69 -32.32 5.52 42.62
N TYR A 70 -31.16 5.41 43.25
CA TYR A 70 -31.05 5.28 44.71
C TYR A 70 -31.62 6.51 45.45
N LEU A 71 -31.33 7.74 44.99
CA LEU A 71 -31.88 8.97 45.59
C LEU A 71 -33.38 9.16 45.31
N ALA A 72 -33.91 8.61 44.22
CA ALA A 72 -35.33 8.72 43.90
C ALA A 72 -36.20 7.87 44.84
N ASP A 73 -35.68 6.74 45.32
CA ASP A 73 -36.36 5.83 46.25
C ASP A 73 -35.94 6.02 47.72
N LEU A 74 -34.96 6.89 48.00
CA LEU A 74 -34.46 7.15 49.35
C LEU A 74 -35.33 8.19 50.06
N ASP A 75 -36.13 7.73 51.03
CA ASP A 75 -36.87 8.61 51.93
C ASP A 75 -35.90 9.37 52.86
N LEU A 76 -35.52 10.58 52.45
CA LEU A 76 -34.56 11.43 53.16
C LEU A 76 -35.04 11.79 54.58
N ASP A 77 -36.35 11.84 54.82
CA ASP A 77 -36.94 12.19 56.12
C ASP A 77 -36.84 11.03 57.11
N SER A 78 -36.65 9.80 56.62
CA SER A 78 -36.42 8.61 57.45
C SER A 78 -34.98 8.46 57.96
N LEU A 79 -34.05 9.26 57.43
CA LEU A 79 -32.63 9.17 57.75
C LEU A 79 -32.28 10.00 58.98
N THR A 80 -31.34 9.49 59.77
CA THR A 80 -30.74 10.26 60.87
C THR A 80 -29.81 11.36 60.32
N GLU A 81 -29.65 12.44 61.08
CA GLU A 81 -28.75 13.56 60.73
C GLU A 81 -27.33 13.08 60.40
N ASN A 82 -26.80 12.12 61.15
CA ASN A 82 -25.49 11.53 60.92
C ASN A 82 -25.39 10.78 59.58
N GLN A 83 -26.45 10.10 59.15
CA GLN A 83 -26.49 9.42 57.85
C GLN A 83 -26.52 10.46 56.73
N LEU A 84 -27.36 11.49 56.84
CA LEU A 84 -27.45 12.59 55.87
C LEU A 84 -26.10 13.28 55.68
N VAL A 85 -25.36 13.58 56.77
CA VAL A 85 -24.03 14.19 56.69
C VAL A 85 -23.02 13.29 55.97
N ARG A 86 -23.08 11.96 56.16
CA ARG A 86 -22.21 11.03 55.44
C ARG A 86 -22.53 10.99 53.94
N TYR A 87 -23.82 10.95 53.59
CA TYR A 87 -24.26 11.00 52.20
C TYR A 87 -23.84 12.30 51.53
N LEU A 88 -24.01 13.45 52.18
CA LEU A 88 -23.57 14.74 51.67
C LEU A 88 -22.07 14.73 51.34
N LYS A 89 -21.23 14.24 52.26
CA LYS A 89 -19.77 14.14 52.03
C LYS A 89 -19.41 13.22 50.86
N GLN A 90 -20.15 12.12 50.71
CA GLN A 90 -19.96 11.21 49.59
C GLN A 90 -20.34 11.88 48.26
N LEU A 91 -21.49 12.57 48.22
CA LEU A 91 -21.93 13.36 47.07
C LEU A 91 -20.93 14.45 46.69
N GLU A 92 -20.37 15.16 47.67
CA GLU A 92 -19.34 16.18 47.43
C GLU A 92 -18.06 15.57 46.84
N LYS A 93 -17.67 14.39 47.31
CA LYS A 93 -16.53 13.64 46.79
C LYS A 93 -16.79 13.20 45.34
N ASP A 94 -17.96 12.64 45.05
CA ASP A 94 -18.31 12.15 43.72
C ASP A 94 -18.46 13.31 42.72
N ARG A 95 -19.08 14.42 43.14
CA ARG A 95 -19.09 15.68 42.37
C ARG A 95 -17.68 16.10 42.00
N ASN A 96 -16.76 16.13 42.96
CA ASN A 96 -15.38 16.53 42.71
C ASN A 96 -14.65 15.56 41.77
N ALA A 97 -14.91 14.25 41.90
CA ALA A 97 -14.34 13.24 41.03
C ALA A 97 -14.80 13.44 39.58
N VAL A 98 -16.11 13.54 39.35
CA VAL A 98 -16.69 13.80 38.02
C VAL A 98 -16.20 15.12 37.45
N HIS A 99 -16.13 16.17 38.26
CA HIS A 99 -15.60 17.48 37.82
C HIS A 99 -14.14 17.40 37.35
N ASN A 100 -13.30 16.61 38.03
CA ASN A 100 -11.93 16.39 37.61
C ASN A 100 -11.86 15.55 36.33
N GLU A 101 -12.69 14.51 36.19
CA GLU A 101 -12.76 13.71 34.96
C GLU A 101 -13.18 14.56 33.75
N ILE A 102 -14.12 15.49 33.93
CA ILE A 102 -14.50 16.45 32.88
C ILE A 102 -13.28 17.28 32.48
N ARG A 103 -12.53 17.84 33.44
CA ARG A 103 -11.33 18.63 33.13
C ARG A 103 -10.26 17.82 32.39
N ASP A 104 -10.03 16.59 32.81
CA ASP A 104 -9.03 15.70 32.19
C ASP A 104 -9.42 15.33 30.75
N THR A 105 -10.72 15.08 30.52
CA THR A 105 -11.23 14.74 29.18
C THR A 105 -11.22 15.96 28.27
N GLU A 106 -11.59 17.15 28.76
CA GLU A 106 -11.46 18.43 28.04
C GLU A 106 -10.01 18.70 27.64
N TRP A 107 -9.05 18.48 28.56
CA TRP A 107 -7.63 18.66 28.26
C TRP A 107 -7.14 17.67 27.20
N LYS A 108 -7.54 16.39 27.27
CA LYS A 108 -7.17 15.39 26.25
C LYS A 108 -7.74 15.76 24.88
N LEU A 109 -8.98 16.23 24.83
CA LEU A 109 -9.63 16.67 23.60
C LEU A 109 -8.90 17.86 22.96
N ASP A 110 -8.46 18.84 23.76
CA ASP A 110 -7.67 19.97 23.28
C ASP A 110 -6.31 19.53 22.71
N GLN A 111 -5.64 18.58 23.36
CA GLN A 111 -4.40 18.00 22.84
C GLN A 111 -4.61 17.24 21.52
N GLU A 112 -5.66 16.43 21.43
CA GLU A 112 -6.01 15.70 20.21
C GLU A 112 -6.37 16.66 19.08
N SER A 113 -7.12 17.73 19.36
CA SER A 113 -7.44 18.78 18.38
C SER A 113 -6.18 19.45 17.83
N LYS A 114 -5.23 19.83 18.70
CA LYS A 114 -3.93 20.39 18.28
C LYS A 114 -3.13 19.43 17.42
N ALA A 115 -3.07 18.15 17.81
CA ALA A 115 -2.39 17.13 17.03
C ALA A 115 -3.05 16.92 15.66
N PHE A 116 -4.38 16.86 15.62
CA PHE A 116 -5.17 16.76 14.40
C PHE A 116 -4.88 17.93 13.44
N HIS A 117 -4.90 19.17 13.95
CA HIS A 117 -4.59 20.34 13.12
C HIS A 117 -3.17 20.27 12.55
N LYS A 118 -2.17 19.91 13.37
CA LYS A 118 -0.79 19.72 12.91
C LYS A 118 -0.70 18.68 11.78
N PHE A 119 -1.31 17.50 11.96
CA PHE A 119 -1.29 16.47 10.93
C PHE A 119 -2.05 16.87 9.67
N ASN A 120 -3.20 17.54 9.83
CA ASN A 120 -3.98 18.03 8.70
C ASN A 120 -3.21 19.08 7.88
N ASP A 121 -2.44 19.95 8.54
CA ASP A 121 -1.60 20.93 7.85
C ASP A 121 -0.43 20.25 7.12
N THR A 122 0.22 19.24 7.71
CA THR A 122 1.22 18.43 7.00
C THR A 122 0.63 17.70 5.79
N ARG A 123 -0.59 17.16 5.91
CA ARG A 123 -1.30 16.53 4.79
C ARG A 123 -1.58 17.54 3.67
N LYS A 124 -2.04 18.75 4.00
CA LYS A 124 -2.25 19.83 3.02
C LYS A 124 -0.94 20.21 2.32
N ALA A 125 0.17 20.31 3.06
CA ALA A 125 1.49 20.59 2.48
C ALA A 125 1.90 19.50 1.46
N TYR A 126 1.79 18.22 1.81
CA TYR A 126 2.08 17.15 0.86
C TYR A 126 1.14 17.17 -0.36
N MET A 127 -0.15 17.47 -0.17
CA MET A 127 -1.08 17.62 -1.30
C MET A 127 -0.65 18.75 -2.24
N THR A 128 -0.18 19.88 -1.71
CA THR A 128 0.35 20.98 -2.53
C THR A 128 1.63 20.59 -3.26
N GLU A 129 2.56 19.89 -2.60
CA GLU A 129 3.81 19.42 -3.21
C GLU A 129 3.55 18.40 -4.34
N ILE A 130 2.61 17.48 -4.14
CA ILE A 130 2.21 16.51 -5.17
C ILE A 130 1.62 17.26 -6.36
N THR A 131 0.73 18.23 -6.12
CA THR A 131 0.10 19.01 -7.19
C THR A 131 1.15 19.78 -7.99
N ASP A 132 2.11 20.42 -7.32
CA ASP A 132 3.21 21.13 -7.97
C ASP A 132 4.11 20.17 -8.78
N ALA A 133 4.47 19.02 -8.21
CA ALA A 133 5.24 18.00 -8.91
C ALA A 133 4.52 17.47 -10.17
N MET A 134 3.20 17.28 -10.11
CA MET A 134 2.38 16.88 -11.25
C MET A 134 2.38 17.95 -12.36
N LEU A 135 2.20 19.22 -12.00
CA LEU A 135 2.24 20.34 -12.96
C LEU A 135 3.62 20.46 -13.61
N ASN A 136 4.69 20.33 -12.82
CA ASN A 136 6.06 20.35 -13.31
C ASN A 136 6.35 19.19 -14.27
N LEU A 137 5.86 17.98 -13.97
CA LEU A 137 5.99 16.81 -14.84
C LEU A 137 5.23 17.03 -16.15
N GLU A 138 4.00 17.55 -16.10
CA GLU A 138 3.20 17.83 -17.29
C GLU A 138 3.86 18.91 -18.18
N SER A 139 4.40 19.96 -17.57
CA SER A 139 5.19 20.98 -18.26
C SER A 139 6.41 20.35 -18.96
N LEU A 140 7.17 19.49 -18.26
CA LEU A 140 8.31 18.80 -18.84
C LEU A 140 7.91 17.87 -20.00
N ARG A 141 6.81 17.13 -19.85
CA ARG A 141 6.25 16.27 -20.90
C ARG A 141 5.83 17.07 -22.13
N ASN A 142 5.24 18.25 -21.95
CA ASN A 142 4.89 19.15 -23.04
C ASN A 142 6.14 19.70 -23.75
N ARG A 143 7.18 20.08 -23.00
CA ARG A 143 8.46 20.51 -23.59
C ARG A 143 9.12 19.41 -24.42
N ILE A 144 9.13 18.16 -23.93
CA ILE A 144 9.65 17.01 -24.68
C ILE A 144 8.86 16.82 -25.98
N ARG A 145 7.52 16.83 -25.92
CA ARG A 145 6.67 16.73 -27.13
C ARG A 145 6.99 17.81 -28.16
N ILE A 146 7.18 19.07 -27.74
CA ILE A 146 7.52 20.17 -28.67
C ILE A 146 8.89 19.95 -29.32
N VAL A 147 9.89 19.47 -28.56
CA VAL A 147 11.22 19.14 -29.11
C VAL A 147 11.14 17.98 -30.11
N GLU A 148 10.32 16.96 -29.83
CA GLU A 148 10.10 15.83 -30.74
C GLU A 148 9.38 16.23 -32.03
N MET A 149 8.49 17.24 -31.99
CA MET A 149 7.76 17.72 -33.17
C MET A 149 8.57 18.71 -34.03
N ASN A 150 9.52 19.46 -33.45
CA ASN A 150 10.29 20.48 -34.17
C ASN A 150 11.58 19.97 -34.84
N GLU A 151 11.99 18.71 -34.64
CA GLU A 151 13.22 18.14 -35.23
C GLU A 151 13.03 16.68 -35.71
N PRO A 152 12.71 16.45 -37.00
CA PRO A 152 12.68 15.11 -37.60
C PRO A 152 14.09 14.74 -38.08
N GLY A 153 15.05 14.58 -37.15
CA GLY A 153 16.44 14.24 -37.46
C GLY A 153 17.21 13.80 -36.20
N PRO A 154 18.31 13.02 -36.32
CA PRO A 154 18.93 12.38 -35.16
C PRO A 154 19.68 13.38 -34.28
N LEU A 155 18.96 14.03 -33.36
CA LEU A 155 19.50 14.85 -32.26
C LEU A 155 20.38 14.05 -31.28
N LEU A 156 20.50 12.73 -31.48
CA LEU A 156 21.39 11.87 -30.71
C LEU A 156 22.87 12.17 -30.96
N ALA A 157 23.25 13.02 -31.92
CA ALA A 157 24.64 13.42 -32.11
C ALA A 157 25.13 14.45 -31.05
N LYS A 158 24.29 15.44 -30.72
CA LYS A 158 24.71 16.63 -29.93
C LYS A 158 24.24 16.65 -28.47
N CYS A 159 23.35 15.73 -28.06
CA CYS A 159 22.90 15.67 -26.68
C CYS A 159 24.04 15.28 -25.70
N PRO A 160 24.15 15.92 -24.53
CA PRO A 160 25.06 15.49 -23.47
C PRO A 160 24.83 14.01 -23.15
N ARG A 161 25.91 13.23 -22.93
CA ARG A 161 25.82 11.76 -22.72
C ARG A 161 24.76 11.36 -21.68
N ARG A 162 24.60 12.17 -20.62
CA ARG A 162 23.62 11.92 -19.54
C ARG A 162 22.16 11.87 -20.04
N LEU A 163 21.81 12.70 -21.03
CA LEU A 163 20.47 12.68 -21.62
C LEU A 163 20.25 11.49 -22.55
N LYS A 164 21.30 11.05 -23.26
CA LYS A 164 21.24 9.83 -24.10
C LYS A 164 20.97 8.59 -23.26
N TYR A 165 21.61 8.48 -22.09
CA TYR A 165 21.38 7.39 -21.14
C TYR A 165 19.95 7.39 -20.60
N LEU A 166 19.41 8.54 -20.23
CA LEU A 166 18.03 8.65 -19.75
C LEU A 166 17.00 8.26 -20.82
N TYR A 167 17.21 8.67 -22.08
CA TYR A 167 16.31 8.32 -23.18
C TYR A 167 16.38 6.82 -23.54
N ALA A 168 17.58 6.22 -23.52
CA ALA A 168 17.74 4.79 -23.72
C ALA A 168 17.09 3.97 -22.59
N CYS A 169 17.31 4.35 -21.33
CA CYS A 169 16.67 3.73 -20.15
C CYS A 169 15.16 3.97 -20.06
N SER A 170 14.61 4.97 -20.77
CA SER A 170 13.15 5.11 -20.88
C SER A 170 12.53 4.17 -21.90
N ARG A 171 13.34 3.63 -22.83
CA ARG A 171 12.88 2.76 -23.94
C ARG A 171 13.20 1.28 -23.71
N SER A 172 14.26 0.98 -22.96
CA SER A 172 14.51 -0.32 -22.35
C SER A 172 14.09 -0.27 -20.89
N ASN A 173 13.37 -1.24 -20.35
CA ASN A 173 12.96 -1.34 -18.92
C ASN A 173 14.14 -1.51 -17.93
N LEU A 174 15.24 -0.78 -18.13
CA LEU A 174 16.47 -0.82 -17.36
C LEU A 174 16.48 0.41 -16.46
N LEU A 175 16.37 0.18 -15.14
CA LEU A 175 16.44 1.23 -14.14
C LEU A 175 17.80 1.95 -14.26
N PRO A 176 17.84 3.30 -14.34
CA PRO A 176 19.09 4.03 -14.50
C PRO A 176 19.85 4.14 -13.17
N ASP A 177 20.30 3.01 -12.63
CA ASP A 177 21.54 2.89 -11.82
C ASP A 177 21.95 1.44 -11.48
N GLN A 178 21.50 0.42 -12.22
CA GLN A 178 21.90 -0.97 -11.95
C GLN A 178 23.30 -1.28 -12.51
N ARG A 179 24.31 -0.71 -11.86
CA ARG A 179 25.71 -1.05 -12.08
C ARG A 179 25.97 -2.40 -11.42
N ILE A 180 25.84 -3.49 -12.16
CA ILE A 180 26.05 -4.85 -11.64
C ILE A 180 27.53 -4.98 -11.22
N LEU A 181 27.80 -4.80 -9.93
CA LEU A 181 29.09 -5.14 -9.32
C LEU A 181 29.16 -6.66 -9.18
N ASP A 182 30.18 -7.26 -9.78
CA ASP A 182 30.47 -8.69 -9.62
C ASP A 182 30.90 -8.96 -8.15
N PRO A 183 30.16 -9.74 -7.35
CA PRO A 183 30.41 -9.89 -5.91
C PRO A 183 31.80 -10.43 -5.57
N ARG A 184 32.43 -11.14 -6.51
CA ARG A 184 33.78 -11.70 -6.33
C ARG A 184 34.89 -10.67 -6.48
N LYS A 185 34.62 -9.50 -7.09
CA LYS A 185 35.64 -8.50 -7.42
C LYS A 185 35.69 -7.30 -6.46
N GLY A 186 34.75 -7.23 -5.52
CA GLY A 186 34.74 -6.20 -4.47
C GLY A 186 34.62 -4.76 -4.99
N PRO A 187 34.67 -3.76 -4.09
CA PRO A 187 34.55 -2.35 -4.46
C PRO A 187 35.65 -1.90 -5.43
N ILE A 188 35.26 -1.20 -6.50
CA ILE A 188 36.20 -0.72 -7.54
C ILE A 188 37.22 0.22 -6.90
N ARG A 189 38.45 -0.26 -6.72
CA ARG A 189 39.60 0.58 -6.34
C ARG A 189 39.91 1.48 -7.54
N LYS A 190 39.70 2.79 -7.40
CA LYS A 190 40.09 3.79 -8.42
C LYS A 190 41.62 3.91 -8.48
N THR A 191 42.27 2.95 -9.11
CA THR A 191 43.70 3.01 -9.41
C THR A 191 43.91 2.51 -10.82
N ALA A 192 44.00 3.44 -11.77
CA ALA A 192 44.89 3.39 -12.94
C ALA A 192 44.56 4.56 -13.87
N ALA A 193 45.26 5.68 -13.70
CA ALA A 193 45.37 6.69 -14.75
C ALA A 193 46.34 6.15 -15.82
N VAL A 194 45.84 5.36 -16.77
CA VAL A 194 46.63 4.99 -17.97
C VAL A 194 46.36 6.05 -19.03
N ARG A 195 47.31 6.96 -19.23
CA ARG A 195 47.19 8.12 -20.15
C ARG A 195 47.29 7.76 -21.65
N SER A 196 47.30 6.48 -22.01
CA SER A 196 47.16 6.03 -23.41
C SER A 196 46.98 4.52 -23.49
N LEU A 197 45.98 4.06 -24.25
CA LEU A 197 45.77 2.65 -24.57
C LEU A 197 46.84 2.15 -25.56
N PRO A 198 47.20 0.84 -25.55
CA PRO A 198 48.07 0.24 -26.54
C PRO A 198 47.46 0.34 -27.95
N LYS A 199 48.27 0.68 -28.97
CA LYS A 199 47.82 0.74 -30.36
C LYS A 199 47.64 -0.67 -30.93
N LEU A 200 46.48 -0.92 -31.55
CA LEU A 200 46.19 -2.16 -32.27
C LEU A 200 46.89 -2.12 -33.63
N ALA A 201 47.57 -3.21 -34.00
CA ALA A 201 48.22 -3.36 -35.30
C ALA A 201 47.18 -3.43 -36.44
N PRO A 202 47.49 -2.93 -37.65
CA PRO A 202 46.57 -3.01 -38.77
C PRO A 202 46.53 -4.46 -39.27
N THR A 203 45.36 -5.07 -39.18
CA THR A 203 45.07 -6.36 -39.83
C THR A 203 45.01 -6.14 -41.33
N GLU A 204 45.89 -6.84 -42.04
CA GLU A 204 45.98 -6.95 -43.48
C GLU A 204 44.61 -7.26 -44.10
N SER A 205 44.23 -6.47 -45.10
CA SER A 205 43.11 -6.74 -45.99
C SER A 205 43.46 -7.94 -46.90
N PRO A 206 42.58 -8.93 -47.05
CA PRO A 206 42.78 -10.01 -48.02
C PRO A 206 42.65 -9.48 -49.46
N PRO A 207 43.40 -10.04 -50.43
CA PRO A 207 43.45 -9.51 -51.78
C PRO A 207 42.19 -9.83 -52.59
N ASP A 208 41.61 -8.79 -53.18
CA ASP A 208 40.61 -8.88 -54.25
C ASP A 208 41.22 -9.63 -55.44
N THR A 209 40.72 -10.82 -55.73
CA THR A 209 40.99 -11.52 -56.98
C THR A 209 39.93 -11.08 -57.99
N THR A 210 40.28 -10.13 -58.85
CA THR A 210 39.53 -9.81 -60.07
C THR A 210 40.47 -10.00 -61.27
N ALA A 211 40.09 -10.96 -62.12
CA ALA A 211 40.14 -11.04 -63.59
C ALA A 211 41.10 -10.05 -64.32
N ASP A 212 41.99 -10.41 -65.25
CA ASP A 212 41.87 -11.15 -66.52
C ASP A 212 43.32 -11.25 -67.16
N PRO A 213 43.56 -11.34 -68.48
CA PRO A 213 43.63 -12.53 -69.34
C PRO A 213 44.98 -12.66 -70.13
N GLU A 214 45.06 -13.66 -71.01
CA GLU A 214 45.97 -13.78 -72.20
C GLU A 214 47.50 -13.69 -72.03
N ALA A 215 48.17 -14.84 -72.26
CA ALA A 215 49.14 -15.06 -73.36
C ALA A 215 49.56 -16.55 -73.40
#